data_AF-A0A1F3ABB8-F1
#
_entry.id   AF-A0A1F3ABB8-F1
#
_cell.length_a   1.000
_cell.length_b   1.000
_cell.length_c   1.000
_cell.angle_alpha   90.00
_cell.angle_beta   90.00
_cell.angle_gamma   90.00
#
_symmetry.space_group_name_H-M   'P 1'
#
loop_
_entity.id
_entity.type
_entity.pdbx_description
1 polymer ?
#
loop_
_entity_poly.entity_id
_entity_poly.type
_entity_poly.pdbx_seq_one_letter_code
_entity_poly.pdbx_strand_id
1 'polypeptide(L)'
;MPFHRDELAAQAIAGQGPKGAPIRAFMPDQHRAFFAGLPYLFAATADERGWPVASVLAGTPGFVQSPDPVTLRIEACPATDDPAAAGLAIGCDVGLLGLDLTNRRRNRANGRLAAVDAGGLTVHVSQSFGNCAQYIQTRQPTAMARAAAPVEAFDGLDDATRALVAAADTFFVASRSRPEVGRDGGLDMSHRGGRPGFVGVEGDTLAIPDFRGNRFFNTLGNLLGDPRAGLLFIDFASGDLLQLQGRVAIDWTPGGAVPTGAERLWRVEVERGWRRRAAFPFAWTFGDYAPTTLRTGAW
;
A
#
# COMPACT_ATOMS: atom_id res chain seq x y z
N MET A 1 0.39 -22.32 -8.98
CA MET A 1 1.64 -21.64 -8.58
C MET A 1 1.25 -20.46 -7.72
N PRO A 2 2.08 -20.00 -6.75
CA PRO A 2 1.69 -18.92 -5.83
C PRO A 2 1.59 -17.54 -6.50
N PHE A 3 1.99 -17.44 -7.77
CA PHE A 3 1.88 -16.24 -8.58
C PHE A 3 0.85 -16.42 -9.67
N HIS A 4 0.07 -15.38 -9.93
CA HIS A 4 -0.88 -15.36 -11.04
C HIS A 4 -0.18 -15.03 -12.36
N ARG A 5 -0.91 -15.23 -13.47
CA ARG A 5 -0.37 -15.12 -14.84
C ARG A 5 0.30 -13.77 -15.15
N ASP A 6 -0.22 -12.67 -14.61
CA ASP A 6 0.30 -11.33 -14.90
C ASP A 6 1.58 -11.02 -14.09
N GLU A 7 1.72 -11.58 -12.87
CA GLU A 7 2.98 -11.56 -12.12
C GLU A 7 4.06 -12.38 -12.82
N LEU A 8 3.71 -13.55 -13.37
CA LEU A 8 4.63 -14.37 -14.15
C LEU A 8 5.05 -13.66 -15.44
N ALA A 9 4.13 -12.96 -16.11
CA ALA A 9 4.45 -12.13 -17.28
C ALA A 9 5.40 -10.98 -16.90
N ALA A 10 5.13 -10.28 -15.80
CA ALA A 10 6.01 -9.24 -15.27
C ALA A 10 7.41 -9.77 -14.92
N GLN A 11 7.51 -10.96 -14.31
CA GLN A 11 8.78 -11.64 -14.04
C GLN A 11 9.54 -11.97 -15.35
N ALA A 12 8.83 -12.44 -16.37
CA ALA A 12 9.41 -12.75 -17.67
C ALA A 12 9.95 -11.50 -18.38
N ILE A 13 9.18 -10.41 -18.42
CA ILE A 13 9.62 -9.12 -19.01
C ILE A 13 10.86 -8.61 -18.29
N ALA A 14 10.91 -8.69 -16.96
CA ALA A 14 12.06 -8.25 -16.18
C ALA A 14 13.26 -9.20 -16.23
N GLY A 15 13.12 -10.39 -16.83
CA GLY A 15 14.18 -11.42 -16.84
C GLY A 15 14.58 -11.91 -15.46
N GLN A 16 13.72 -11.75 -14.44
CA GLN A 16 14.03 -12.11 -13.07
C GLN A 16 12.80 -12.65 -12.33
N GLY A 17 13.04 -13.66 -11.47
CA GLY A 17 12.04 -14.24 -10.60
C GLY A 17 12.54 -14.40 -9.16
N PRO A 18 11.66 -14.78 -8.24
CA PRO A 18 12.04 -15.02 -6.87
C PRO A 18 12.72 -16.37 -6.72
N LYS A 19 13.60 -16.51 -5.73
CA LYS A 19 14.25 -17.80 -5.39
C LYS A 19 13.31 -18.76 -4.67
N GLY A 20 12.15 -18.28 -4.23
CA GLY A 20 11.12 -19.04 -3.53
C GLY A 20 9.90 -18.16 -3.26
N ALA A 21 8.77 -18.77 -2.94
CA ALA A 21 7.50 -18.08 -2.79
C ALA A 21 6.80 -18.53 -1.49
N PRO A 22 7.21 -18.02 -0.32
CA PRO A 22 6.60 -18.31 0.98
C PRO A 22 5.21 -17.65 1.15
N ILE A 23 4.41 -17.63 0.09
CA ILE A 23 3.01 -17.17 0.08
C ILE A 23 2.15 -18.35 0.52
N ARG A 24 1.40 -18.16 1.60
CA ARG A 24 0.58 -19.21 2.23
C ARG A 24 -0.89 -18.83 2.15
N ALA A 25 -1.76 -19.82 2.03
CA ALA A 25 -3.22 -19.61 2.12
C ALA A 25 -3.73 -19.42 3.57
N PHE A 26 -2.81 -19.25 4.53
CA PHE A 26 -3.11 -19.05 5.95
C PHE A 26 -2.02 -18.17 6.57
N MET A 27 -2.32 -17.58 7.72
CA MET A 27 -1.42 -16.81 8.56
C MET A 27 -0.71 -17.71 9.57
N PRO A 28 0.62 -17.88 9.49
CA PRO A 28 1.39 -18.48 10.57
C PRO A 28 1.19 -17.71 11.89
N ASP A 29 1.37 -18.36 13.04
CA ASP A 29 1.20 -17.73 14.37
C ASP A 29 2.03 -16.45 14.53
N GLN A 30 3.22 -16.42 13.94
CA GLN A 30 4.07 -15.23 13.95
C GLN A 30 3.43 -14.03 13.23
N HIS A 31 2.65 -14.25 12.17
CA HIS A 31 1.89 -13.21 11.47
C HIS A 31 0.66 -12.82 12.28
N ARG A 32 -0.07 -13.80 12.84
CA ARG A 32 -1.25 -13.58 13.68
C ARG A 32 -0.92 -12.68 14.88
N ALA A 33 0.13 -13.02 15.61
CA ALA A 33 0.64 -12.23 16.73
C ALA A 33 1.13 -10.84 16.29
N PHE A 34 1.75 -10.74 15.11
CA PHE A 34 2.19 -9.45 14.57
C PHE A 34 1.02 -8.51 14.31
N PHE A 35 0.00 -8.94 13.58
CA PHE A 35 -1.16 -8.11 13.29
C PHE A 35 -1.89 -7.69 14.57
N ALA A 36 -2.02 -8.58 15.55
CA ALA A 36 -2.65 -8.28 16.83
C ALA A 36 -1.93 -7.20 17.65
N GLY A 37 -0.61 -7.07 17.50
CA GLY A 37 0.18 -6.05 18.18
C GLY A 37 0.17 -4.68 17.52
N LEU A 38 -0.36 -4.54 16.29
CA LEU A 38 -0.33 -3.27 15.57
C LEU A 38 -1.42 -2.31 16.07
N PRO A 39 -1.14 -1.00 16.11
CA PRO A 39 -2.15 0.05 16.33
C PRO A 39 -2.77 0.58 15.02
N TYR A 40 -2.31 0.08 13.86
CA TYR A 40 -2.88 0.39 12.54
C TYR A 40 -2.49 -0.67 11.50
N LEU A 41 -3.22 -0.71 10.39
CA LEU A 41 -2.86 -1.47 9.18
C LEU A 41 -3.28 -0.71 7.93
N PHE A 42 -2.65 -1.01 6.80
CA PHE A 42 -2.99 -0.43 5.51
C PHE A 42 -3.90 -1.38 4.74
N ALA A 43 -4.94 -0.84 4.11
CA ALA A 43 -5.93 -1.60 3.37
C ALA A 43 -6.09 -1.06 1.95
N ALA A 44 -6.09 -1.97 0.98
CA ALA A 44 -6.47 -1.73 -0.39
C ALA A 44 -7.90 -2.26 -0.60
N THR A 45 -8.81 -1.36 -0.99
CA THR A 45 -10.18 -1.69 -1.43
C THR A 45 -10.38 -1.26 -2.88
N ALA A 46 -11.60 -1.35 -3.41
CA ALA A 46 -11.94 -0.77 -4.70
C ALA A 46 -13.15 0.16 -4.58
N ASP A 47 -13.16 1.27 -5.32
CA ASP A 47 -14.36 2.11 -5.44
C ASP A 47 -15.46 1.44 -6.28
N GLU A 48 -16.62 2.08 -6.40
CA GLU A 48 -17.76 1.59 -7.18
C GLU A 48 -17.44 1.34 -8.66
N ARG A 49 -16.42 2.03 -9.20
CA ARG A 49 -15.92 1.89 -10.58
C ARG A 49 -14.79 0.85 -10.67
N GLY A 50 -14.51 0.16 -9.57
CA GLY A 50 -13.49 -0.88 -9.45
C GLY A 50 -12.05 -0.34 -9.41
N TRP A 51 -11.84 0.97 -9.22
CA TRP A 51 -10.50 1.54 -9.06
C TRP A 51 -9.93 1.18 -7.69
N PRO A 52 -8.66 0.75 -7.60
CA PRO A 52 -8.03 0.54 -6.31
C PRO A 52 -8.01 1.82 -5.47
N VAL A 53 -8.30 1.69 -4.18
CA VAL A 53 -8.18 2.76 -3.19
C VAL A 53 -7.23 2.29 -2.09
N ALA A 54 -6.23 3.11 -1.77
CA ALA A 54 -5.33 2.87 -0.65
C ALA A 54 -5.82 3.67 0.57
N SER A 55 -5.96 3.03 1.72
CA SER A 55 -6.29 3.69 2.98
C SER A 55 -5.59 3.00 4.17
N VAL A 56 -5.82 3.53 5.38
CA VAL A 56 -5.28 3.04 6.65
C VAL A 56 -6.41 2.91 7.67
N LEU A 57 -6.41 1.81 8.40
CA LEU A 57 -7.28 1.56 9.54
C LEU A 57 -6.44 1.66 10.81
N ALA A 58 -6.96 2.32 11.83
CA ALA A 58 -6.29 2.47 13.11
C ALA A 58 -7.23 2.09 14.26
N GLY A 59 -6.65 1.57 15.33
CA GLY A 59 -7.36 1.15 16.53
C GLY A 59 -6.38 0.93 17.68
N THR A 60 -6.90 0.57 18.85
CA THR A 60 -6.04 0.15 19.97
C THR A 60 -5.44 -1.22 19.66
N PRO A 61 -4.16 -1.50 19.99
CA PRO A 61 -3.61 -2.85 19.85
C PRO A 61 -4.56 -3.92 20.40
N GLY A 62 -4.75 -5.00 19.63
CA GLY A 62 -5.84 -5.96 19.84
C GLY A 62 -7.08 -5.71 18.97
N PHE A 63 -7.19 -4.57 18.27
CA PHE A 63 -8.28 -4.32 17.30
C PHE A 63 -8.20 -5.25 16.08
N VAL A 64 -7.04 -5.87 15.83
CA VAL A 64 -6.89 -6.91 14.83
C VAL A 64 -6.70 -8.24 15.55
N GLN A 65 -7.52 -9.23 15.21
CA GLN A 65 -7.52 -10.54 15.84
C GLN A 65 -7.60 -11.62 14.78
N SER A 66 -6.99 -12.77 15.04
CA SER A 66 -7.07 -13.91 14.14
C SER A 66 -7.56 -15.10 14.96
N PRO A 67 -8.88 -15.40 14.97
CA PRO A 67 -9.41 -16.51 15.76
C PRO A 67 -8.88 -17.87 15.30
N ASP A 68 -8.58 -17.99 14.01
CA ASP A 68 -7.98 -19.15 13.37
C ASP A 68 -6.99 -18.71 12.27
N PRO A 69 -6.16 -19.60 11.70
CA PRO A 69 -5.14 -19.21 10.72
C PRO A 69 -5.64 -18.61 9.40
N VAL A 70 -6.93 -18.71 9.06
CA VAL A 70 -7.47 -18.21 7.78
C VAL A 70 -8.43 -17.04 7.96
N THR A 71 -8.76 -16.67 9.21
CA THR A 71 -9.66 -15.56 9.53
C THR A 71 -8.91 -14.42 10.21
N LEU A 72 -9.14 -13.20 9.75
CA LEU A 72 -8.68 -11.96 10.38
C LEU A 72 -9.89 -11.05 10.67
N ARG A 73 -10.17 -10.81 11.96
CA ARG A 73 -11.13 -9.82 12.44
C ARG A 73 -10.43 -8.48 12.64
N ILE A 74 -10.99 -7.42 12.11
CA ILE A 74 -10.49 -6.05 12.23
C ILE A 74 -11.63 -5.21 12.81
N GLU A 75 -11.50 -4.79 14.06
CA GLU A 75 -12.48 -3.98 14.79
C GLU A 75 -12.34 -2.49 14.44
N ALA A 76 -12.31 -2.20 13.13
CA ALA A 76 -12.26 -0.86 12.58
C ALA A 76 -12.85 -0.86 11.17
N CYS A 77 -13.57 0.22 10.84
CA CYS A 77 -14.00 0.54 9.49
C CYS A 77 -13.40 1.88 9.07
N PRO A 78 -13.16 2.11 7.77
CA PRO A 78 -12.95 3.45 7.23
C PRO A 78 -14.10 4.34 7.67
N ALA A 79 -13.80 5.63 7.87
CA ALA A 79 -14.86 6.60 8.07
C ALA A 79 -15.76 6.65 6.81
N THR A 80 -17.01 7.06 6.98
CA THR A 80 -18.00 7.12 5.89
C THR A 80 -17.58 8.04 4.74
N ASP A 81 -16.68 8.99 5.02
CA ASP A 81 -16.12 9.92 4.05
C ASP A 81 -14.80 9.45 3.42
N ASP A 82 -14.27 8.29 3.83
CA ASP A 82 -13.09 7.69 3.23
C ASP A 82 -13.46 7.08 1.87
N PRO A 83 -12.74 7.41 0.77
CA PRO A 83 -13.02 6.79 -0.53
C PRO A 83 -12.89 5.26 -0.52
N ALA A 84 -12.20 4.68 0.47
CA ALA A 84 -12.10 3.23 0.62
C ALA A 84 -13.39 2.56 1.11
N ALA A 85 -14.33 3.32 1.70
CA ALA A 85 -15.54 2.78 2.33
C ALA A 85 -16.48 2.10 1.31
N ALA A 86 -16.56 2.61 0.08
CA ALA A 86 -17.40 2.03 -0.97
C ALA A 86 -17.05 0.58 -1.34
N GLY A 87 -15.79 0.18 -1.11
CA GLY A 87 -15.29 -1.17 -1.41
C GLY A 87 -15.54 -2.21 -0.33
N LEU A 88 -16.23 -1.85 0.75
CA LEU A 88 -16.43 -2.72 1.91
C LEU A 88 -17.79 -3.41 1.89
N ALA A 89 -17.88 -4.44 1.05
CA ALA A 89 -19.02 -5.33 1.02
C ALA A 89 -18.56 -6.80 1.11
N ILE A 90 -19.44 -7.66 1.64
CA ILE A 90 -19.19 -9.11 1.71
C ILE A 90 -18.88 -9.64 0.30
N GLY A 91 -17.82 -10.44 0.20
CA GLY A 91 -17.34 -11.04 -1.05
C GLY A 91 -16.30 -10.21 -1.81
N CYS A 92 -16.17 -8.91 -1.51
CA CYS A 92 -15.17 -8.03 -2.11
C CYS A 92 -13.75 -8.44 -1.68
N ASP A 93 -12.80 -8.32 -2.61
CA ASP A 93 -11.38 -8.52 -2.34
C ASP A 93 -10.85 -7.37 -1.47
N VAL A 94 -9.86 -7.67 -0.63
CA VAL A 94 -9.14 -6.69 0.18
C VAL A 94 -7.66 -7.07 0.25
N GLY A 95 -6.79 -6.08 0.02
CA GLY A 95 -5.35 -6.23 0.20
C GLY A 95 -4.92 -5.63 1.54
N LEU A 96 -4.24 -6.39 2.39
CA LEU A 96 -3.85 -5.90 3.72
C LEU A 96 -2.34 -5.92 3.89
N LEU A 97 -1.81 -4.83 4.44
CA LEU A 97 -0.42 -4.68 4.83
C LEU A 97 -0.35 -4.25 6.30
N GLY A 98 0.11 -5.16 7.15
CA GLY A 98 0.59 -4.81 8.47
C GLY A 98 2.04 -4.31 8.36
N LEU A 99 2.33 -3.13 8.87
CA LEU A 99 3.65 -2.50 8.83
C LEU A 99 3.94 -1.81 10.15
N ASP A 100 4.97 -2.27 10.84
CA ASP A 100 5.49 -1.63 12.03
C ASP A 100 6.68 -0.75 11.64
N LEU A 101 6.45 0.57 11.65
CA LEU A 101 7.46 1.57 11.32
C LEU A 101 8.51 1.72 12.43
N THR A 102 8.32 1.15 13.62
CA THR A 102 9.34 1.24 14.69
C THR A 102 10.50 0.26 14.47
N ASN A 103 10.25 -0.86 13.80
CA ASN A 103 11.21 -1.96 13.66
C ASN A 103 11.33 -2.53 12.22
N ARG A 104 10.68 -1.89 11.23
CA ARG A 104 10.72 -2.26 9.80
C ARG A 104 10.10 -3.63 9.49
N ARG A 105 9.26 -4.17 10.37
CA ARG A 105 8.58 -5.45 10.13
C ARG A 105 7.33 -5.22 9.29
N ARG A 106 7.14 -6.04 8.26
CA ARG A 106 5.93 -6.04 7.44
C ARG A 106 5.46 -7.44 7.06
N ASN A 107 4.14 -7.64 7.11
CA ASN A 107 3.47 -8.85 6.66
C ASN A 107 2.22 -8.47 5.86
N ARG A 108 1.88 -9.29 4.87
CA ARG A 108 0.65 -9.16 4.10
C ARG A 108 -0.38 -10.22 4.51
N ALA A 109 -1.65 -9.89 4.32
CA ALA A 109 -2.80 -10.76 4.55
C ALA A 109 -3.92 -10.40 3.57
N ASN A 110 -3.75 -10.73 2.29
CA ASN A 110 -4.77 -10.45 1.27
C ASN A 110 -5.87 -11.51 1.36
N GLY A 111 -7.10 -11.13 1.02
CA GLY A 111 -8.25 -12.00 1.19
C GLY A 111 -9.53 -11.39 0.67
N ARG A 112 -10.65 -11.92 1.16
CA ARG A 112 -12.00 -11.43 0.86
C ARG A 112 -12.76 -11.11 2.13
N LEU A 113 -13.61 -10.10 2.07
CA LEU A 113 -14.50 -9.76 3.17
C LEU A 113 -15.54 -10.87 3.34
N ALA A 114 -15.52 -11.55 4.48
CA ALA A 114 -16.49 -12.56 4.90
C ALA A 114 -17.66 -11.94 5.67
N ALA A 115 -17.42 -10.84 6.39
CA ALA A 115 -18.46 -10.06 7.07
C ALA A 115 -18.07 -8.58 7.15
N VAL A 116 -19.07 -7.71 7.12
CA VAL A 116 -18.97 -6.27 7.37
C VAL A 116 -20.11 -5.91 8.30
N ASP A 117 -19.80 -5.43 9.51
CA ASP A 117 -20.77 -5.13 10.55
C ASP A 117 -20.41 -3.82 11.28
N ALA A 118 -21.27 -3.38 12.19
CA ALA A 118 -21.06 -2.13 12.94
C ALA A 118 -19.76 -2.14 13.77
N GLY A 119 -19.25 -3.32 14.12
CA GLY A 119 -18.03 -3.49 14.89
C GLY A 119 -16.77 -3.69 14.04
N GLY A 120 -16.85 -3.75 12.70
CA GLY A 120 -15.67 -3.91 11.85
C GLY A 120 -15.81 -4.87 10.67
N LEU A 121 -14.66 -5.42 10.27
CA LEU A 121 -14.49 -6.25 9.08
C LEU A 121 -13.99 -7.64 9.47
N THR A 122 -14.50 -8.68 8.83
CA THR A 122 -13.94 -10.03 8.92
C THR A 122 -13.42 -10.43 7.55
N VAL A 123 -12.15 -10.81 7.48
CA VAL A 123 -11.45 -11.18 6.24
C VAL A 123 -11.12 -12.66 6.26
N HIS A 124 -11.55 -13.38 5.22
CA HIS A 124 -11.03 -14.70 4.90
C HIS A 124 -9.73 -14.53 4.11
N VAL A 125 -8.61 -14.84 4.75
CA VAL A 125 -7.26 -14.71 4.20
C VAL A 125 -7.02 -15.77 3.13
N SER A 126 -6.57 -15.35 1.94
CA SER A 126 -6.16 -16.23 0.85
C SER A 126 -4.66 -16.19 0.61
N GLN A 127 -3.96 -15.13 1.04
CA GLN A 127 -2.53 -14.98 0.88
C GLN A 127 -1.90 -14.28 2.09
N SER A 128 -0.93 -14.93 2.74
CA SER A 128 -0.12 -14.32 3.78
C SER A 128 1.36 -14.64 3.65
N PHE A 129 2.19 -13.60 3.74
CA PHE A 129 3.64 -13.67 3.63
C PHE A 129 4.32 -12.45 4.25
N GLY A 130 5.55 -12.65 4.73
CA GLY A 130 6.43 -11.56 5.13
C GLY A 130 7.21 -11.00 3.95
N ASN A 131 7.57 -9.72 4.03
CA ASN A 131 8.53 -9.12 3.11
C ASN A 131 9.73 -8.56 3.87
N CYS A 132 10.89 -8.48 3.21
CA CYS A 132 12.12 -7.94 3.79
C CYS A 132 11.95 -6.50 4.28
N ALA A 133 12.79 -6.06 5.21
CA ALA A 133 12.77 -4.71 5.79
C ALA A 133 13.25 -3.58 4.83
N GLN A 134 13.50 -3.89 3.55
CA GLN A 134 14.08 -2.94 2.61
C GLN A 134 13.18 -1.71 2.43
N TYR A 135 13.82 -0.54 2.41
CA TYR A 135 13.24 0.78 2.17
C TYR A 135 12.24 1.29 3.21
N ILE A 136 12.08 0.61 4.34
CA ILE A 136 11.19 1.07 5.42
C ILE A 136 11.96 1.94 6.38
N GLN A 137 11.55 3.21 6.48
CA GLN A 137 12.23 4.18 7.34
C GLN A 137 11.64 4.08 8.74
N THR A 138 12.48 4.08 9.77
CA THR A 138 11.98 3.96 11.13
C THR A 138 11.37 5.26 11.60
N ARG A 139 10.25 5.18 12.32
CA ARG A 139 9.59 6.33 12.96
C ARG A 139 8.92 5.88 14.26
N GLN A 140 8.84 6.78 15.25
CA GLN A 140 8.17 6.52 16.52
C GLN A 140 6.79 7.21 16.54
N PRO A 141 5.69 6.47 16.75
CA PRO A 141 4.36 7.06 16.80
C PRO A 141 4.09 7.72 18.15
N THR A 142 3.45 8.87 18.12
CA THR A 142 2.79 9.50 19.26
C THR A 142 1.31 9.61 18.94
N ALA A 143 0.46 9.06 19.81
CA ALA A 143 -0.99 9.13 19.62
C ALA A 143 -1.45 10.60 19.58
N MET A 144 -2.36 10.88 18.66
CA MET A 144 -2.93 12.22 18.47
C MET A 144 -4.43 12.12 18.28
N ALA A 145 -5.15 13.14 18.76
CA ALA A 145 -6.59 13.24 18.53
C ALA A 145 -6.87 13.46 17.05
N ARG A 146 -7.83 12.70 16.50
CA ARG A 146 -8.34 12.96 15.15
C ARG A 146 -9.15 14.26 15.17
N ALA A 147 -9.02 15.04 14.11
CA ALA A 147 -9.95 16.13 13.85
C ALA A 147 -10.99 15.65 12.83
N ALA A 148 -12.27 15.84 13.12
CA ALA A 148 -13.30 15.69 12.10
C ALA A 148 -13.22 16.89 11.16
N ALA A 149 -12.67 16.68 9.97
CA ALA A 149 -12.60 17.66 8.90
C ALA A 149 -13.27 17.09 7.65
N PRO A 150 -13.98 17.92 6.86
CA PRO A 150 -14.50 17.48 5.57
C PRO A 150 -13.38 16.95 4.68
N VAL A 151 -13.68 15.91 3.92
CA VAL A 151 -12.76 15.38 2.90
C VAL A 151 -12.73 16.33 1.71
N GLU A 152 -11.54 16.77 1.33
CA GLU A 152 -11.32 17.65 0.19
C GLU A 152 -11.03 16.79 -1.06
N ALA A 153 -11.99 16.67 -1.98
CA ALA A 153 -11.77 16.02 -3.28
C ALA A 153 -11.22 17.03 -4.30
N PHE A 154 -10.33 16.58 -5.18
CA PHE A 154 -9.72 17.40 -6.22
C PHE A 154 -9.33 16.55 -7.45
N ASP A 155 -9.16 17.21 -8.58
CA ASP A 155 -8.65 16.62 -9.82
C ASP A 155 -7.18 17.02 -10.04
N GLY A 156 -6.39 16.14 -10.67
CA GLY A 156 -4.96 16.39 -10.95
C GLY A 156 -4.10 16.60 -9.69
N LEU A 157 -3.00 17.35 -9.79
CA LEU A 157 -2.08 17.67 -8.69
C LEU A 157 -2.00 19.19 -8.47
N ASP A 158 -2.55 19.68 -7.36
CA ASP A 158 -2.29 21.06 -6.91
C ASP A 158 -0.97 21.21 -6.15
N ASP A 159 -0.60 22.44 -5.83
CA ASP A 159 0.68 22.78 -5.19
C ASP A 159 0.86 22.11 -3.82
N ALA A 160 -0.20 21.99 -3.02
CA ALA A 160 -0.14 21.34 -1.72
C ALA A 160 0.13 19.84 -1.87
N THR A 161 -0.50 19.19 -2.86
CA THR A 161 -0.21 17.80 -3.20
C THR A 161 1.22 17.62 -3.70
N ARG A 162 1.69 18.48 -4.60
CA ARG A 162 3.07 18.44 -5.12
C ARG A 162 4.09 18.54 -3.99
N ALA A 163 3.88 19.48 -3.06
CA ALA A 163 4.75 19.68 -1.92
C ALA A 163 4.79 18.44 -1.00
N LEU A 164 3.63 17.85 -0.69
CA LEU A 164 3.57 16.66 0.15
C LEU A 164 4.26 15.45 -0.52
N VAL A 165 4.01 15.22 -1.81
CA VAL A 165 4.65 14.13 -2.56
C VAL A 165 6.16 14.32 -2.63
N ALA A 166 6.63 15.54 -2.88
CA ALA A 166 8.07 15.84 -2.93
C ALA A 166 8.76 15.64 -1.56
N ALA A 167 8.08 15.96 -0.46
CA ALA A 167 8.61 15.74 0.89
C ALA A 167 8.54 14.27 1.35
N ALA A 168 7.72 13.44 0.70
CA ALA A 168 7.50 12.07 1.11
C ALA A 168 8.74 11.18 0.89
N ASP A 169 9.09 10.42 1.91
CA ASP A 169 10.09 9.35 1.90
C ASP A 169 9.43 7.96 1.93
N THR A 170 8.08 7.93 1.97
CA THR A 170 7.24 6.74 2.08
C THR A 170 5.88 7.01 1.46
N PHE A 171 5.38 6.06 0.68
CA PHE A 171 3.97 5.99 0.27
C PHE A 171 3.51 4.55 0.13
N PHE A 172 2.21 4.36 -0.02
CA PHE A 172 1.60 3.04 -0.22
C PHE A 172 0.86 2.99 -1.54
N VAL A 173 0.83 1.81 -2.17
CA VAL A 173 0.14 1.58 -3.43
C VAL A 173 -0.83 0.41 -3.28
N ALA A 174 -2.10 0.70 -3.57
CA ALA A 174 -3.14 -0.25 -3.85
C ALA A 174 -3.14 -0.59 -5.35
N SER A 175 -3.13 -1.88 -5.65
CA SER A 175 -3.24 -2.40 -7.02
C SER A 175 -4.17 -3.61 -7.01
N ARG A 176 -4.72 -3.97 -8.17
CA ARG A 176 -5.58 -5.14 -8.30
C ARG A 176 -5.19 -5.99 -9.50
N SER A 177 -5.41 -7.29 -9.39
CA SER A 177 -5.42 -8.14 -10.58
C SER A 177 -6.68 -7.86 -11.42
N ARG A 178 -6.58 -8.04 -12.73
CA ARG A 178 -7.76 -8.04 -13.60
C ARG A 178 -8.70 -9.21 -13.29
N PRO A 179 -10.03 -9.07 -13.49
CA PRO A 179 -11.03 -10.05 -13.07
C PRO A 179 -10.79 -11.48 -13.58
N GLU A 180 -10.21 -11.64 -14.77
CA GLU A 180 -9.99 -12.93 -15.42
C GLU A 180 -8.89 -13.77 -14.74
N VAL A 181 -8.13 -13.19 -13.81
CA VAL A 181 -7.23 -13.95 -12.93
C VAL A 181 -8.02 -14.81 -11.94
N GLY A 182 -9.25 -14.43 -11.60
CA GLY A 182 -10.12 -15.18 -10.71
C GLY A 182 -9.61 -15.22 -9.26
N ARG A 183 -9.72 -16.40 -8.63
CA ARG A 183 -9.47 -16.57 -7.18
C ARG A 183 -7.99 -16.47 -6.77
N ASP A 184 -7.08 -16.59 -7.72
CA ASP A 184 -5.63 -16.45 -7.48
C ASP A 184 -5.18 -14.97 -7.46
N GLY A 185 -6.09 -14.06 -7.80
CA GLY A 185 -5.88 -12.62 -7.81
C GLY A 185 -6.61 -11.91 -6.67
N GLY A 186 -6.73 -10.61 -6.77
CA GLY A 186 -7.41 -9.75 -5.81
C GLY A 186 -6.75 -8.38 -5.71
N LEU A 187 -7.06 -7.69 -4.61
CA LEU A 187 -6.42 -6.44 -4.23
C LEU A 187 -5.13 -6.71 -3.44
N ASP A 188 -4.16 -5.83 -3.63
CA ASP A 188 -2.87 -5.86 -2.96
C ASP A 188 -2.49 -4.46 -2.44
N MET A 189 -1.95 -4.41 -1.23
CA MET A 189 -1.40 -3.21 -0.61
C MET A 189 0.11 -3.35 -0.44
N SER A 190 0.87 -2.39 -0.96
CA SER A 190 2.33 -2.41 -0.97
C SER A 190 2.92 -1.10 -0.45
N HIS A 191 3.99 -1.19 0.33
CA HIS A 191 4.79 -0.03 0.76
C HIS A 191 5.92 0.26 -0.22
N ARG A 192 6.15 1.55 -0.50
CA ARG A 192 7.28 2.08 -1.26
C ARG A 192 7.99 3.14 -0.43
N GLY A 193 9.32 3.12 -0.45
CA GLY A 193 10.13 4.08 0.31
C GLY A 193 11.39 4.47 -0.43
N GLY A 194 11.85 5.67 -0.14
CA GLY A 194 13.02 6.31 -0.73
C GLY A 194 13.50 7.46 0.16
N ARG A 195 14.38 8.30 -0.36
CA ARG A 195 14.66 9.61 0.27
C ARG A 195 13.62 10.63 -0.21
N PRO A 196 13.31 11.68 0.55
CA PRO A 196 12.48 12.78 0.04
C PRO A 196 12.94 13.21 -1.36
N GLY A 197 12.00 13.45 -2.26
CA GLY A 197 12.24 13.72 -3.68
C GLY A 197 12.31 12.48 -4.58
N PHE A 198 12.26 11.25 -4.04
CA PHE A 198 12.32 10.04 -4.87
C PHE A 198 11.10 9.84 -5.77
N VAL A 199 9.96 10.47 -5.44
CA VAL A 199 8.80 10.56 -6.33
C VAL A 199 8.91 11.89 -7.07
N GLY A 200 9.30 11.81 -8.34
CA GLY A 200 9.33 12.98 -9.22
C GLY A 200 7.93 13.43 -9.59
N VAL A 201 7.73 14.72 -9.80
CA VAL A 201 6.43 15.30 -10.17
C VAL A 201 6.61 16.20 -11.38
N GLU A 202 5.87 15.92 -12.46
CA GLU A 202 5.89 16.67 -13.72
C GLU A 202 4.45 16.82 -14.24
N GLY A 203 3.90 18.04 -14.21
CA GLY A 203 2.45 18.23 -14.47
C GLY A 203 1.64 17.35 -13.52
N ASP A 204 0.64 16.62 -14.01
CA ASP A 204 -0.14 15.68 -13.20
C ASP A 204 0.42 14.24 -13.20
N THR A 205 1.68 14.08 -13.61
CA THR A 205 2.36 12.78 -13.65
C THR A 205 3.36 12.63 -12.52
N LEU A 206 3.30 11.49 -11.84
CA LEU A 206 4.31 11.05 -10.86
C LEU A 206 5.29 10.09 -11.52
N ALA A 207 6.59 10.31 -11.32
CA ALA A 207 7.66 9.41 -11.72
C ALA A 207 8.21 8.67 -10.50
N ILE A 208 7.99 7.35 -10.43
CA ILE A 208 8.30 6.54 -9.24
C ILE A 208 9.31 5.45 -9.61
N PRO A 209 10.50 5.40 -8.98
CA PRO A 209 11.45 4.33 -9.21
C PRO A 209 11.01 3.01 -8.57
N ASP A 210 11.20 1.89 -9.27
CA ASP A 210 11.12 0.55 -8.69
C ASP A 210 12.53 0.03 -8.41
N PHE A 211 12.88 0.02 -7.13
CA PHE A 211 14.14 -0.55 -6.66
C PHE A 211 14.04 -2.06 -6.46
N ARG A 212 15.21 -2.71 -6.44
CA ARG A 212 15.31 -4.16 -6.20
C ARG A 212 14.62 -4.60 -4.90
N GLY A 213 13.54 -5.38 -5.04
CA GLY A 213 12.78 -5.98 -3.94
C GLY A 213 12.86 -7.51 -3.87
N ASN A 214 11.75 -8.13 -3.44
CA ASN A 214 11.58 -9.58 -3.29
C ASN A 214 11.40 -10.34 -4.63
N ARG A 215 11.26 -9.62 -5.75
CA ARG A 215 11.01 -10.15 -7.10
C ARG A 215 9.73 -11.00 -7.22
N PHE A 216 8.72 -10.75 -6.40
CA PHE A 216 7.40 -11.40 -6.56
C PHE A 216 6.59 -10.75 -7.68
N PHE A 217 6.84 -9.46 -7.94
CA PHE A 217 6.11 -8.66 -8.91
C PHE A 217 4.61 -8.50 -8.61
N ASN A 218 4.16 -8.64 -7.35
CA ASN A 218 2.73 -8.49 -7.02
C ASN A 218 2.12 -7.18 -7.54
N THR A 219 2.73 -6.03 -7.22
CA THR A 219 2.26 -4.73 -7.74
C THR A 219 2.43 -4.62 -9.26
N LEU A 220 3.59 -5.02 -9.80
CA LEU A 220 3.89 -4.85 -11.22
C LEU A 220 3.05 -5.74 -12.12
N GLY A 221 2.77 -6.98 -11.70
CA GLY A 221 1.88 -7.90 -12.39
C GLY A 221 0.44 -7.42 -12.36
N ASN A 222 -0.04 -6.93 -11.21
CA ASN A 222 -1.34 -6.25 -11.13
C ASN A 222 -1.42 -5.08 -12.11
N LEU A 223 -0.44 -4.18 -12.11
CA LEU A 223 -0.40 -3.00 -12.98
C LEU A 223 -0.22 -3.33 -14.47
N LEU A 224 0.42 -4.45 -14.79
CA LEU A 224 0.52 -4.96 -16.16
C LEU A 224 -0.84 -5.45 -16.69
N GLY A 225 -1.67 -6.05 -15.82
CA GLY A 225 -3.01 -6.54 -16.17
C GLY A 225 -4.12 -5.49 -16.07
N ASP A 226 -4.02 -4.58 -15.09
CA ASP A 226 -4.94 -3.47 -14.83
C ASP A 226 -4.11 -2.24 -14.43
N PRO A 227 -3.95 -1.24 -15.33
CA PRO A 227 -3.03 -0.12 -15.10
C PRO A 227 -3.54 0.88 -14.06
N ARG A 228 -4.66 0.64 -13.39
CA ARG A 228 -5.21 1.55 -12.38
C ARG A 228 -4.55 1.32 -11.02
N ALA A 229 -4.15 2.40 -10.35
CA ALA A 229 -3.57 2.36 -9.02
C ALA A 229 -4.25 3.35 -8.07
N GLY A 230 -4.28 3.00 -6.79
CA GLY A 230 -4.54 3.91 -5.69
C GLY A 230 -3.25 4.17 -4.92
N LEU A 231 -2.92 5.41 -4.61
CA LEU A 231 -1.74 5.79 -3.83
C LEU A 231 -2.18 6.43 -2.52
N LEU A 232 -1.43 6.18 -1.44
CA LEU A 232 -1.62 6.82 -0.14
C LEU A 232 -0.29 7.43 0.31
N PHE A 233 -0.29 8.73 0.49
CA PHE A 233 0.77 9.51 1.13
C PHE A 233 0.28 9.95 2.51
N ILE A 234 1.22 10.07 3.44
CA ILE A 234 0.95 10.45 4.83
C ILE A 234 1.87 11.61 5.17
N ASP A 235 1.30 12.72 5.62
CA ASP A 235 2.07 13.69 6.37
C ASP A 235 2.26 13.16 7.79
N PHE A 236 3.45 12.65 8.06
CA PHE A 236 3.79 12.03 9.34
C PHE A 236 3.80 13.02 10.51
N ALA A 237 3.87 14.34 10.26
CA ALA A 237 3.82 15.34 11.32
C ALA A 237 2.38 15.66 11.75
N SER A 238 1.47 15.80 10.79
CA SER A 238 0.08 16.24 11.02
C SER A 238 -0.95 15.10 11.03
N GLY A 239 -0.58 13.91 10.57
CA GLY A 239 -1.53 12.81 10.37
C GLY A 239 -2.48 13.02 9.19
N ASP A 240 -2.20 14.01 8.32
CA ASP A 240 -2.93 14.22 7.08
C ASP A 240 -2.72 13.05 6.12
N LEU A 241 -3.80 12.61 5.48
CA LEU A 241 -3.78 11.59 4.45
C LEU A 241 -4.06 12.22 3.10
N LEU A 242 -3.23 11.88 2.11
CA LEU A 242 -3.42 12.20 0.71
C LEU A 242 -3.61 10.89 -0.05
N GLN A 243 -4.82 10.68 -0.56
CA GLN A 243 -5.20 9.51 -1.36
C GLN A 243 -5.32 9.94 -2.82
N LEU A 244 -4.61 9.27 -3.73
CA LEU A 244 -4.64 9.57 -5.16
C LEU A 244 -5.10 8.33 -5.93
N GLN A 245 -5.72 8.54 -7.09
CA GLN A 245 -5.95 7.51 -8.09
C GLN A 245 -5.39 7.94 -9.44
N GLY A 246 -4.78 7.01 -10.15
CA GLY A 246 -4.15 7.30 -11.43
C GLY A 246 -3.86 6.05 -12.24
N ARG A 247 -3.46 6.27 -13.51
CA ARG A 247 -3.07 5.20 -14.44
C ARG A 247 -1.57 5.09 -14.52
N VAL A 248 -1.08 3.86 -14.47
CA VAL A 248 0.35 3.55 -14.44
C VAL A 248 0.80 3.04 -15.80
N ALA A 249 1.85 3.65 -16.33
CA ALA A 249 2.71 3.07 -17.35
C ALA A 249 4.03 2.61 -16.71
N ILE A 250 4.49 1.41 -17.06
CA ILE A 250 5.75 0.86 -16.56
C ILE A 250 6.79 0.95 -17.66
N ASP A 251 7.85 1.71 -17.41
CA ASP A 251 9.08 1.65 -18.19
C ASP A 251 9.98 0.55 -17.61
N TRP A 252 10.12 -0.53 -18.37
CA TRP A 252 10.84 -1.73 -17.94
C TRP A 252 12.36 -1.58 -18.03
N THR A 253 12.84 -0.64 -18.84
CA THR A 253 14.25 -0.40 -19.14
C THR A 253 14.48 1.10 -19.30
N PRO A 254 14.33 1.88 -18.23
CA PRO A 254 14.31 3.32 -18.35
C PRO A 254 15.67 3.85 -18.82
N GLY A 255 15.63 4.66 -19.87
CA GLY A 255 16.77 5.46 -20.31
C GLY A 255 16.87 6.78 -19.54
N GLY A 256 18.01 7.45 -19.65
CA GLY A 256 18.21 8.78 -19.06
C GLY A 256 18.52 8.75 -17.55
N ALA A 257 18.21 9.85 -16.86
CA ALA A 257 18.49 10.01 -15.43
C ALA A 257 17.40 9.34 -14.59
N VAL A 258 17.70 8.17 -14.02
CA VAL A 258 16.86 7.48 -13.01
C VAL A 258 17.61 7.27 -11.69
N PRO A 259 16.88 7.09 -10.56
CA PRO A 259 17.48 6.78 -9.27
C PRO A 259 18.53 5.69 -9.32
N THR A 260 19.66 5.92 -8.64
CA THR A 260 20.73 4.92 -8.57
C THR A 260 20.13 3.63 -8.01
N GLY A 261 20.24 2.55 -8.78
CA GLY A 261 19.66 1.25 -8.42
C GLY A 261 18.17 1.10 -8.70
N ALA A 262 17.50 2.08 -9.33
CA ALA A 262 16.20 1.87 -9.95
C ALA A 262 16.37 0.88 -11.10
N GLU A 263 15.59 -0.20 -11.07
CA GLU A 263 15.60 -1.20 -12.13
C GLU A 263 14.53 -0.86 -13.19
N ARG A 264 13.47 -0.15 -12.80
CA ARG A 264 12.31 0.27 -13.63
C ARG A 264 11.78 1.62 -13.15
N LEU A 265 10.95 2.26 -13.97
CA LEU A 265 10.27 3.52 -13.63
C LEU A 265 8.76 3.40 -13.88
N TRP A 266 7.94 3.86 -12.94
CA TRP A 266 6.49 3.98 -13.12
C TRP A 266 6.16 5.43 -13.42
N ARG A 267 5.29 5.66 -14.39
CA ARG A 267 4.65 6.95 -14.65
C ARG A 267 3.20 6.84 -14.27
N VAL A 268 2.76 7.58 -13.26
CA VAL A 268 1.38 7.59 -12.79
C VAL A 268 0.74 8.90 -13.21
N GLU A 269 -0.13 8.86 -14.21
CA GLU A 269 -0.99 9.98 -14.57
C GLU A 269 -2.14 10.05 -13.56
N VAL A 270 -2.15 11.07 -12.71
CA VAL A 270 -3.11 11.21 -11.62
C VAL A 270 -4.42 11.77 -12.15
N GLU A 271 -5.52 11.05 -11.92
CA GLU A 271 -6.87 11.47 -12.35
C GLU A 271 -7.57 12.29 -11.26
N ARG A 272 -7.50 11.84 -10.01
CA ARG A 272 -8.23 12.43 -8.88
C ARG A 272 -7.57 12.13 -7.55
N GLY A 273 -7.91 12.90 -6.53
CA GLY A 273 -7.46 12.68 -5.17
C GLY A 273 -8.39 13.20 -4.09
N TRP A 274 -8.07 12.82 -2.86
CA TRP A 274 -8.75 13.19 -1.63
C TRP A 274 -7.73 13.58 -0.57
N ARG A 275 -7.96 14.69 0.13
CA ARG A 275 -7.22 15.05 1.35
C ARG A 275 -8.11 14.87 2.56
N ARG A 276 -7.53 14.26 3.60
CA ARG A 276 -8.21 14.01 4.86
C ARG A 276 -7.30 14.48 5.98
N ARG A 277 -7.64 15.64 6.57
CA ARG A 277 -6.82 16.32 7.56
C ARG A 277 -6.85 15.59 8.90
N ALA A 278 -5.70 15.41 9.54
CA ALA A 278 -5.54 14.73 10.84
C ALA A 278 -6.33 13.41 10.94
N ALA A 279 -6.45 12.68 9.82
CA ALA A 279 -7.28 11.49 9.73
C ALA A 279 -6.57 10.25 10.28
N PHE A 280 -5.23 10.23 10.25
CA PHE A 280 -4.41 9.20 10.87
C PHE A 280 -4.08 9.60 12.32
N PRO A 281 -4.46 8.81 13.35
CA PRO A 281 -4.42 9.21 14.76
C PRO A 281 -3.01 9.16 15.38
N PHE A 282 -1.97 9.43 14.58
CA PHE A 282 -0.59 9.40 15.00
C PHE A 282 0.20 10.54 14.36
N ALA A 283 0.90 11.30 15.18
CA ALA A 283 2.07 12.07 14.76
C ALA A 283 3.32 11.21 14.93
N TRP A 284 4.38 11.51 14.19
CA TRP A 284 5.55 10.63 14.15
C TRP A 284 6.86 11.41 14.24
N THR A 285 7.75 10.90 15.07
CA THR A 285 9.14 11.35 15.10
C THR A 285 9.97 10.46 14.18
N PHE A 286 10.63 11.07 13.20
CA PHE A 286 11.53 10.35 12.30
C PHE A 286 12.68 9.69 13.08
N GLY A 287 13.00 8.45 12.73
CA GLY A 287 14.16 7.71 13.22
C GLY A 287 15.26 7.69 12.17
N ASP A 288 15.35 6.59 11.42
CA ASP A 288 16.45 6.35 10.47
C ASP A 288 15.94 5.84 9.12
N TYR A 289 16.56 6.32 8.05
CA TYR A 289 16.45 5.69 6.74
C TYR A 289 16.92 4.23 6.79
N ALA A 290 16.24 3.34 6.06
CA ALA A 290 16.75 1.99 5.87
C ALA A 290 18.15 2.04 5.21
N PRO A 291 19.09 1.14 5.56
CA PRO A 291 20.39 1.05 4.87
C PRO A 291 20.26 0.86 3.35
N THR A 292 19.15 0.27 2.92
CA THR A 292 18.84 0.08 1.50
C THR A 292 18.42 1.37 0.80
N THR A 293 17.73 2.27 1.50
CA THR A 293 17.39 3.63 1.03
C THR A 293 18.63 4.49 0.84
N LEU A 294 19.59 4.42 1.75
CA LEU A 294 20.81 5.24 1.66
C LEU A 294 21.68 4.90 0.44
N ARG A 295 21.45 3.74 -0.19
CA ARG A 295 22.16 3.30 -1.41
C ARG A 295 21.49 3.77 -2.71
N THR A 296 20.34 4.43 -2.66
CA THR A 296 19.61 4.85 -3.87
C THR A 296 20.02 6.23 -4.41
N GLY A 297 21.08 6.83 -3.85
CA GLY A 297 21.54 8.18 -4.19
C GLY A 297 20.70 9.29 -3.57
N ALA A 298 21.04 10.54 -3.87
CA ALA A 298 20.20 11.72 -3.63
C ALA A 298 19.57 12.15 -4.96
N TRP A 299 18.39 12.77 -4.89
CA TRP A 299 17.62 13.28 -6.02
C TRP A 299 17.44 14.77 -5.86
#